data_AF-A0A3D6C9Q0-F1
#
_entry.id   AF-A0A3D6C9Q0-F1
#
_cell.length_a   1.000
_cell.length_b   1.000
_cell.length_c   1.000
_cell.angle_alpha   90.00
_cell.angle_beta   90.00
_cell.angle_gamma   90.00
#
_symmetry.space_group_name_H-M   'P 1'
#
loop_
_entity.id
_entity.type
_entity.pdbx_description
1 polymer ?
#
loop_
_entity_poly.entity_id
_entity_poly.type
_entity_poly.pdbx_seq_one_letter_code
_entity_poly.pdbx_strand_id
1 'polypeptide(L)'
;LFSKMVLVERGFDATAANAAKIIIAGIPVAFFMHAGAALFIWVFLKAMGGKADFMTSYFHIGAAAISLWPLAPFVAILQIGTTAPLLVLLAGIFSLYAFAVNVRVIKSAFRLSAIRMTLATSVTLVYISCFLYLWV
;
A
#
# COMPACT_ATOMS: atom_id res chain seq x y z
N LEU A 1 -2.75 -3.32 19.31
CA LEU A 1 -1.59 -2.76 20.08
C LEU A 1 -1.33 -1.31 19.67
N PHE A 2 -1.06 -1.06 18.38
CA PHE A 2 -0.82 0.29 17.83
C PHE A 2 -1.92 1.32 18.14
N SER A 3 -3.19 1.01 17.87
CA SER A 3 -4.31 1.92 18.17
C SER A 3 -4.45 2.28 19.65
N LYS A 4 -4.07 1.39 20.57
CA LYS A 4 -4.03 1.69 22.01
C LYS A 4 -2.85 2.61 22.35
N MET A 5 -1.69 2.42 21.75
CA MET A 5 -0.53 3.30 21.94
C MET A 5 -0.82 4.72 21.46
N VAL A 6 -1.43 4.87 20.28
CA VAL A 6 -1.85 6.18 19.74
C VAL A 6 -2.83 6.90 20.67
N LEU A 7 -3.80 6.17 21.26
CA LEU A 7 -4.74 6.76 22.22
C LEU A 7 -4.03 7.26 23.48
N VAL A 8 -3.12 6.45 24.05
CA VAL A 8 -2.34 6.84 25.23
C VAL A 8 -1.46 8.07 24.95
N GLU A 9 -0.77 8.10 23.81
CA GLU A 9 0.10 9.22 23.42
C GLU A 9 -0.69 10.53 23.24
N ARG A 10 -1.94 10.44 22.78
CA ARG A 10 -2.82 11.59 22.57
C ARG A 10 -3.64 11.98 23.81
N GLY A 11 -3.40 11.33 24.96
CA GLY A 11 -4.08 11.60 26.22
C GLY A 11 -5.53 11.10 26.29
N PHE A 12 -5.91 10.15 25.44
CA PHE A 12 -7.23 9.52 25.43
C PHE A 12 -7.24 8.16 26.13
N ASP A 13 -8.38 7.82 26.74
CA ASP A 13 -8.57 6.50 27.34
C ASP A 13 -8.48 5.38 26.30
N ALA A 14 -7.49 4.49 26.45
CA ALA A 14 -7.21 3.37 25.57
C ALA A 14 -8.13 2.15 25.77
N THR A 15 -9.43 2.43 25.96
CA THR A 15 -10.46 1.39 26.05
C THR A 15 -10.58 0.62 24.73
N ALA A 16 -11.06 -0.62 24.81
CA ALA A 16 -11.34 -1.42 23.61
C ALA A 16 -12.33 -0.72 22.66
N ALA A 17 -13.30 0.01 23.23
CA ALA A 17 -14.27 0.79 22.45
C ALA A 17 -13.63 1.93 21.65
N ASN A 18 -12.72 2.69 22.25
CA ASN A 18 -12.02 3.78 21.54
C ASN A 18 -11.02 3.24 20.50
N ALA A 19 -10.34 2.14 20.80
CA ALA A 19 -9.49 1.46 19.82
C ALA A 19 -10.30 0.94 18.62
N ALA A 20 -11.52 0.42 18.85
CA ALA A 20 -12.42 -0.02 17.79
C ALA A 20 -12.89 1.15 16.91
N LYS A 21 -13.19 2.32 17.49
CA LYS A 21 -13.57 3.52 16.72
C LYS A 21 -12.47 3.95 15.75
N ILE A 22 -11.20 3.93 16.17
CA ILE A 22 -10.06 4.24 15.29
C ILE A 22 -9.97 3.24 14.14
N ILE A 23 -10.12 1.94 14.43
CA ILE A 23 -10.08 0.89 13.40
C ILE A 23 -11.22 1.09 12.41
N ILE A 24 -12.45 1.29 12.89
CA ILE A 24 -13.63 1.48 12.05
C ILE A 24 -13.50 2.74 11.19
N ALA A 25 -12.97 3.84 11.74
CA ALA A 25 -12.69 5.06 10.99
C ALA A 25 -11.60 4.87 9.92
N GLY A 26 -10.64 3.97 10.15
CA GLY A 26 -9.60 3.63 9.18
C GLY A 26 -10.11 2.84 7.97
N ILE A 27 -11.17 2.03 8.12
CA ILE A 27 -11.74 1.21 7.03
C ILE A 27 -12.19 2.05 5.80
N PRO A 28 -13.02 3.10 5.93
CA PRO A 28 -13.42 3.90 4.78
C PRO A 28 -12.24 4.65 4.17
N VAL A 29 -11.30 5.13 4.99
CA VAL A 29 -10.08 5.79 4.51
C VAL A 29 -9.26 4.81 3.67
N ALA A 30 -9.09 3.58 4.14
CA ALA A 30 -8.45 2.49 3.41
C ALA A 30 -9.08 2.24 2.05
N PHE A 31 -10.42 2.16 2.04
CA PHE A 31 -11.20 1.86 0.86
C PHE A 31 -11.09 2.99 -0.19
N PHE A 32 -11.19 4.25 0.25
CA PHE A 32 -10.99 5.41 -0.63
C PHE A 32 -9.57 5.51 -1.17
N MET A 33 -8.56 5.26 -0.34
CA MET A 33 -7.16 5.23 -0.77
C MET A 33 -6.92 4.11 -1.79
N HIS A 34 -7.49 2.93 -1.56
CA HIS A 34 -7.42 1.82 -2.49
C HIS A 34 -8.08 2.15 -3.85
N ALA A 35 -9.29 2.70 -3.82
CA ALA A 35 -10.01 3.09 -5.02
C ALA A 35 -9.33 4.22 -5.80
N GLY A 36 -8.82 5.24 -5.10
CA GLY A 36 -8.04 6.32 -5.70
C GLY A 36 -6.76 5.81 -6.37
N ALA A 37 -6.03 4.91 -5.71
CA ALA A 37 -4.84 4.27 -6.26
C ALA A 37 -5.15 3.46 -7.51
N ALA A 38 -6.16 2.61 -7.46
CA ALA A 38 -6.58 1.80 -8.60
C ALA A 38 -7.00 2.66 -9.81
N LEU A 39 -7.73 3.76 -9.57
CA LEU A 39 -8.14 4.68 -10.63
C LEU A 39 -6.94 5.40 -11.25
N PHE A 40 -6.04 5.94 -10.42
CA PHE A 40 -4.83 6.62 -10.89
C PHE A 40 -3.94 5.69 -11.73
N ILE A 41 -3.65 4.49 -11.20
CA ILE A 41 -2.84 3.48 -11.90
C ILE A 41 -3.52 3.07 -13.21
N TRP A 42 -4.83 2.84 -13.22
CA TRP A 42 -5.54 2.47 -14.43
C TRP A 42 -5.50 3.58 -15.50
N VAL A 43 -5.78 4.84 -15.15
CA VAL A 43 -5.71 5.97 -16.09
C VAL A 43 -4.31 6.09 -16.67
N PHE A 44 -3.27 6.03 -15.82
CA PHE A 44 -1.88 6.12 -16.25
C PHE A 44 -1.51 4.98 -17.21
N LEU A 45 -1.89 3.76 -16.88
CA LEU A 45 -1.60 2.59 -17.70
C LEU A 45 -2.40 2.55 -19.00
N LYS A 46 -3.65 3.02 -19.00
CA LYS A 46 -4.44 3.23 -20.22
C LYS A 46 -3.79 4.26 -21.13
N ALA A 47 -3.30 5.38 -20.59
CA ALA A 47 -2.58 6.40 -21.35
C ALA A 47 -1.31 5.85 -22.02
N MET A 48 -0.64 4.88 -21.39
CA MET A 48 0.51 4.17 -21.96
C MET A 48 0.15 3.05 -22.96
N GLY A 49 -1.12 2.93 -23.35
CA GLY A 49 -1.61 1.94 -24.31
C GLY A 49 -1.97 0.58 -23.69
N GLY A 50 -2.17 0.52 -22.37
CA GLY A 50 -2.67 -0.65 -21.68
C GLY A 50 -4.06 -1.07 -22.18
N LYS A 51 -4.33 -2.38 -22.16
CA LYS A 51 -5.58 -2.95 -22.70
C LYS A 51 -6.59 -3.39 -21.63
N ALA A 52 -6.24 -3.30 -20.35
CA ALA A 52 -7.10 -3.73 -19.27
C ALA A 52 -8.29 -2.78 -19.05
N ASP A 53 -9.45 -3.35 -18.78
CA ASP A 53 -10.61 -2.62 -18.27
C ASP A 53 -10.41 -2.23 -16.81
N PHE A 54 -11.02 -1.11 -16.40
CA PHE A 54 -10.86 -0.57 -15.04
C PHE A 54 -11.17 -1.61 -13.96
N MET A 55 -12.27 -2.36 -14.13
CA MET A 55 -12.73 -3.28 -13.11
C MET A 55 -11.77 -4.47 -12.93
N THR A 56 -11.27 -5.01 -14.03
CA THR A 56 -10.21 -6.02 -14.03
C THR A 56 -8.95 -5.49 -13.36
N SER A 57 -8.51 -4.29 -13.71
CA SER A 57 -7.36 -3.63 -13.10
C SER A 57 -7.53 -3.40 -11.60
N TYR A 58 -8.70 -2.93 -11.18
CA TYR A 58 -9.04 -2.65 -9.79
C TYR A 58 -8.87 -3.89 -8.91
N PHE A 59 -9.52 -5.00 -9.28
CA PHE A 59 -9.43 -6.23 -8.51
C PHE A 59 -8.03 -6.85 -8.51
N HIS A 60 -7.33 -6.80 -9.64
CA HIS A 60 -5.96 -7.28 -9.72
C HIS A 60 -5.01 -6.48 -8.83
N ILE A 61 -5.07 -5.14 -8.91
CA ILE A 61 -4.27 -4.25 -8.07
C ILE A 61 -4.63 -4.43 -6.59
N GLY A 62 -5.90 -4.61 -6.24
CA GLY A 62 -6.34 -4.91 -4.88
C GLY A 62 -5.81 -6.22 -4.34
N ALA A 63 -5.87 -7.28 -5.13
CA ALA A 63 -5.26 -8.55 -4.74
C ALA A 63 -3.74 -8.43 -4.58
N ALA A 64 -3.05 -7.69 -5.47
CA ALA A 64 -1.62 -7.44 -5.37
C ALA A 64 -1.25 -6.63 -4.11
N ALA A 65 -2.12 -5.71 -3.67
CA ALA A 65 -1.89 -4.89 -2.48
C ALA A 65 -1.80 -5.71 -1.18
N ILE A 66 -2.35 -6.93 -1.15
CA ILE A 66 -2.19 -7.85 0.00
C ILE A 66 -0.71 -8.15 0.26
N SER A 67 0.13 -8.18 -0.79
CA SER A 67 1.57 -8.40 -0.64
C SER A 67 2.29 -7.29 0.13
N LEU A 68 1.67 -6.11 0.27
CA LEU A 68 2.21 -4.98 1.03
C LEU A 68 1.85 -5.03 2.52
N TRP A 69 0.87 -5.84 2.93
CA TRP A 69 0.41 -5.88 4.32
C TRP A 69 1.52 -6.20 5.32
N PRO A 70 2.46 -7.12 5.02
CA PRO A 70 3.60 -7.36 5.92
C PRO A 70 4.48 -6.12 6.14
N LEU A 71 4.49 -5.13 5.23
CA LEU A 71 5.29 -3.91 5.39
C LEU A 71 4.74 -2.95 6.45
N ALA A 72 3.44 -2.97 6.70
CA ALA A 72 2.78 -2.05 7.63
C ALA A 72 3.45 -1.95 9.02
N PRO A 73 3.76 -3.06 9.73
CA PRO A 73 4.45 -2.97 11.01
C PRO A 73 5.86 -2.39 10.91
N PHE A 74 6.60 -2.64 9.82
CA PHE A 74 7.95 -2.11 9.63
C PHE A 74 7.94 -0.60 9.37
N VAL A 75 6.98 -0.11 8.56
CA VAL A 75 6.80 1.32 8.31
C VAL A 75 6.47 2.05 9.61
N ALA A 76 5.54 1.52 10.41
CA ALA A 76 5.18 2.10 11.72
C ALA A 76 6.38 2.17 12.68
N ILE A 77 7.21 1.13 12.72
CA ILE A 77 8.40 1.08 13.58
C ILE A 77 9.49 2.07 13.10
N LEU A 78 9.66 2.23 11.79
CA LEU A 78 10.61 3.19 11.23
C LEU A 78 10.17 4.64 11.50
N GLN A 79 8.87 4.94 11.52
CA GLN A 79 8.37 6.28 11.80
C GLN A 79 8.57 6.73 13.25
N ILE A 80 8.61 5.80 14.21
CA ILE A 80 8.98 6.09 15.60
C ILE A 80 10.50 6.15 15.81
N GLY A 81 11.29 6.19 14.73
CA GLY A 81 12.75 6.38 14.75
C GLY A 81 13.55 5.11 15.04
N THR A 82 12.93 3.94 15.07
CA THR A 82 13.65 2.67 15.34
C THR A 82 14.25 2.11 14.06
N THR A 83 15.57 2.23 13.92
CA THR A 83 16.33 1.81 12.71
C THR A 83 17.22 0.60 12.94
N ALA A 84 16.76 -0.39 13.71
CA ALA A 84 17.56 -1.59 13.95
C ALA A 84 17.90 -2.30 12.62
N PRO A 85 19.16 -2.73 12.38
CA PRO A 85 19.57 -3.29 11.08
C PRO A 85 18.72 -4.46 10.60
N LEU A 86 18.28 -5.33 11.52
CA LEU A 86 17.39 -6.44 11.21
C LEU A 86 16.02 -5.98 10.70
N LEU A 87 15.46 -4.91 11.28
CA LEU A 87 14.17 -4.36 10.85
C LEU A 87 14.26 -3.74 9.46
N VAL A 88 15.35 -3.01 9.18
CA VAL A 88 15.61 -2.44 7.85
C VAL A 88 15.78 -3.55 6.82
N LEU A 89 16.51 -4.62 7.16
CA LEU A 89 16.67 -5.78 6.28
C LEU A 89 15.34 -6.46 5.97
N LEU A 90 14.52 -6.73 7.00
CA LEU A 90 13.19 -7.34 6.83
C LEU A 90 12.26 -6.44 6.00
N ALA A 91 12.24 -5.13 6.27
CA ALA A 91 11.50 -4.16 5.48
C ALA A 91 11.94 -4.18 4.00
N GLY A 92 13.24 -4.28 3.74
CA GLY A 92 13.79 -4.42 2.39
C GLY A 92 13.33 -5.72 1.70
N ILE A 93 13.38 -6.86 2.40
CA ILE A 93 12.93 -8.16 1.87
C ILE A 93 11.44 -8.12 1.51
N PHE A 94 10.59 -7.62 2.41
CA PHE A 94 9.16 -7.51 2.15
C PHE A 94 8.84 -6.50 1.04
N SER A 95 9.64 -5.43 0.90
CA SER A 95 9.50 -4.47 -0.19
C SER A 95 9.80 -5.11 -1.55
N LEU A 96 10.87 -5.90 -1.64
CA LEU A 96 11.21 -6.65 -2.85
C LEU A 96 10.14 -7.69 -3.21
N TYR A 97 9.62 -8.40 -2.20
CA TYR A 97 8.52 -9.33 -2.38
C TYR A 97 7.27 -8.63 -2.94
N ALA A 98 6.83 -7.54 -2.30
CA ALA A 98 5.66 -6.80 -2.74
C ALA A 98 5.84 -6.21 -4.15
N PHE A 99 7.03 -5.70 -4.46
CA PHE A 99 7.38 -5.24 -5.79
C PHE A 99 7.24 -6.36 -6.84
N ALA A 100 7.81 -7.53 -6.58
CA ALA A 100 7.76 -8.67 -7.51
C ALA A 100 6.33 -9.12 -7.79
N VAL A 101 5.45 -9.13 -6.78
CA VAL A 101 4.02 -9.43 -6.94
C VAL A 101 3.34 -8.38 -7.82
N ASN A 102 3.51 -7.09 -7.51
CA ASN A 102 2.86 -5.99 -8.24
C ASN A 102 3.27 -5.94 -9.73
N VAL A 103 4.56 -6.14 -10.04
CA VAL A 103 5.04 -6.21 -11.43
C VAL A 103 4.31 -7.31 -12.21
N ARG A 104 4.21 -8.51 -11.63
CA ARG A 104 3.57 -9.65 -12.30
C ARG A 104 2.10 -9.38 -12.59
N VAL A 105 1.39 -8.78 -11.63
CA VAL A 105 -0.03 -8.44 -11.75
C VAL A 105 -0.27 -7.35 -12.80
N ILE A 106 0.49 -6.26 -12.78
CA ILE A 106 0.33 -5.18 -13.76
C ILE A 106 0.66 -5.70 -15.17
N LYS A 107 1.71 -6.53 -15.31
CA LYS A 107 2.09 -7.12 -16.59
C LYS A 107 0.99 -8.03 -17.15
N SER A 108 0.41 -8.90 -16.32
CA SER A 108 -0.65 -9.81 -16.76
C SER A 108 -1.93 -9.08 -17.13
N ALA A 109 -2.30 -8.03 -16.38
CA ALA A 109 -3.49 -7.24 -16.64
C ALA A 109 -3.35 -6.36 -17.90
N PHE A 110 -2.25 -5.60 -18.03
CA PHE A 110 -2.18 -4.52 -19.03
C PHE A 110 -1.42 -4.87 -20.33
N ARG A 111 -0.73 -6.01 -20.40
CA ARG A 111 0.02 -6.49 -21.59
C ARG A 111 0.98 -5.44 -22.19
N LEU A 112 1.68 -4.72 -21.32
CA LEU A 112 2.62 -3.65 -21.71
C LEU A 112 3.97 -4.20 -22.17
N SER A 113 4.69 -3.42 -22.99
CA SER A 113 6.10 -3.69 -23.32
C SER A 113 7.00 -3.50 -22.09
N ALA A 114 8.18 -4.12 -22.07
CA ALA A 114 9.08 -4.13 -20.92
C ALA A 114 9.43 -2.72 -20.40
N ILE A 115 9.69 -1.77 -21.30
CA ILE A 115 10.03 -0.38 -20.93
C ILE A 115 8.84 0.33 -20.24
N ARG A 116 7.65 0.21 -20.82
CA ARG A 116 6.42 0.80 -20.25
C ARG A 116 6.06 0.16 -18.91
N MET A 117 6.37 -1.13 -18.76
CA MET A 117 6.18 -1.89 -17.54
C MET A 117 7.07 -1.41 -16.39
N THR A 118 8.33 -1.08 -16.67
CA THR A 118 9.23 -0.50 -15.66
C THR A 118 8.71 0.86 -15.18
N LEU A 119 8.36 1.76 -16.10
CA LEU A 119 7.80 3.08 -15.77
C LEU A 119 6.50 2.98 -14.98
N ALA A 120 5.58 2.12 -15.43
CA ALA A 120 4.33 1.81 -14.74
C ALA A 120 4.55 1.40 -13.28
N THR A 121 5.52 0.51 -13.06
CA THR A 121 5.77 -0.03 -11.73
C THR A 121 6.44 1.00 -10.83
N SER A 122 7.38 1.79 -11.34
CA SER A 122 8.02 2.87 -10.58
C SER A 122 6.99 3.89 -10.08
N VAL A 123 6.07 4.32 -10.94
CA VAL A 123 5.00 5.25 -10.57
C VAL A 123 4.04 4.62 -9.56
N THR A 124 3.68 3.35 -9.75
CA THR A 124 2.82 2.59 -8.83
C THR A 124 3.46 2.47 -7.44
N LEU A 125 4.76 2.18 -7.36
CA LEU A 125 5.49 2.11 -6.10
C LEU A 125 5.56 3.45 -5.37
N VAL A 126 5.87 4.55 -6.08
CA VAL A 126 5.93 5.88 -5.48
C VAL A 126 4.57 6.23 -4.90
N TYR A 127 3.49 5.99 -5.66
CA TYR A 127 2.15 6.24 -5.21
C TYR A 127 1.80 5.39 -3.97
N ILE A 128 2.00 4.07 -4.03
CA ILE A 128 1.77 3.17 -2.88
C ILE A 128 2.56 3.61 -1.64
N SER A 129 3.81 4.03 -1.81
CA SER A 129 4.66 4.50 -0.71
C SER A 129 4.12 5.79 -0.09
N CYS A 130 3.65 6.74 -0.90
CA CYS A 130 3.00 7.96 -0.42
C CYS A 130 1.72 7.63 0.36
N PHE A 131 0.94 6.63 -0.07
CA PHE A 131 -0.28 6.22 0.63
C PHE A 131 0.00 5.42 1.91
N LEU A 132 1.04 4.60 1.92
CA LEU A 132 1.52 3.94 3.15
C LEU A 132 1.98 4.98 4.18
N TYR A 133 2.63 6.07 3.74
CA TYR A 133 3.00 7.17 4.62
C TYR A 133 1.77 7.93 5.16
N LEU A 134 0.73 8.13 4.35
CA LEU A 134 -0.51 8.77 4.82
C LEU A 134 -1.33 7.89 5.77
N TRP A 135 -1.13 6.58 5.72
CA TRP A 135 -1.85 5.63 6.56
C TRP A 135 -1.35 5.62 8.01
N VAL A 136 -0.05 5.80 8.21
CA VAL A 136 0.63 5.57 9.49
C VAL A 136 1.11 6.88 10.09
#